data_AF-A0A1Z9QFF1-F1
#
_entry.id   AF-A0A1Z9QFF1-F1
#
_cell.length_a   1.000
_cell.length_b   1.000
_cell.length_c   1.000
_cell.angle_alpha   90.00
_cell.angle_beta   90.00
_cell.angle_gamma   90.00
#
_symmetry.space_group_name_H-M   'P 1'
#
loop_
_entity.id
_entity.type
_entity.pdbx_description
1 polymer ?
#
loop_
_entity_poly.entity_id
_entity_poly.type
_entity_poly.pdbx_seq_one_letter_code
_entity_poly.pdbx_strand_id
1 'polypeptide(L)'
;MKNDPRLKRYALAATTVPVAALATTAPVAGEIIFEDVDLTVGGFVVSPETTSLNIGGYGSVRFLAGNNLVGPTYLWGASQTDSKADPTIEFFVQGVGKYGAELRRFDAGELINFGDRSGSGLGASFNIKGGFNGQFAFGGSGYLGFSIEEGNDYRYGWISVNWNNFFFELTIDGYAYETELGVGVQAGVIPAPGALGLFGLAAGAAGIRRKRKA
;
A
#
# COMPACT_ATOMS: atom_id res chain seq x y z
N MET A 1 -14.35 -48.75 -61.14
CA MET A 1 -13.75 -47.41 -61.07
C MET A 1 -14.49 -46.60 -60.01
N LYS A 2 -13.77 -46.19 -58.94
CA LYS A 2 -13.90 -44.97 -58.10
C LYS A 2 -15.32 -44.53 -57.68
N ASN A 3 -15.72 -44.72 -56.41
CA ASN A 3 -15.47 -43.91 -55.19
C ASN A 3 -16.52 -42.81 -54.93
N ASP A 4 -17.38 -43.05 -53.93
CA ASP A 4 -17.99 -42.05 -53.01
C ASP A 4 -16.86 -41.38 -52.15
N PRO A 5 -17.03 -40.31 -51.32
CA PRO A 5 -18.24 -39.57 -50.89
C PRO A 5 -18.05 -38.03 -50.74
N ARG A 6 -19.09 -37.26 -50.39
CA ARG A 6 -18.96 -35.87 -49.89
C ARG A 6 -19.85 -35.57 -48.69
N LEU A 7 -19.44 -36.07 -47.51
CA LEU A 7 -19.87 -35.53 -46.21
C LEU A 7 -18.82 -34.50 -45.75
N LYS A 8 -19.23 -33.24 -45.65
CA LYS A 8 -18.41 -32.12 -45.12
C LYS A 8 -18.30 -32.27 -43.60
N ARG A 9 -17.10 -32.59 -43.10
CA ARG A 9 -16.75 -32.52 -41.67
C ARG A 9 -16.14 -31.15 -41.39
N TYR A 10 -16.79 -30.37 -40.52
CA TYR A 10 -16.20 -29.20 -39.89
C TYR A 10 -15.30 -29.69 -38.75
N ALA A 11 -13.99 -29.59 -38.90
CA ALA A 11 -13.04 -29.77 -37.82
C ALA A 11 -12.59 -28.38 -37.32
N LEU A 12 -12.94 -28.06 -36.08
CA LEU A 12 -12.38 -26.93 -35.33
C LEU A 12 -10.89 -27.21 -35.11
N ALA A 13 -10.03 -26.40 -35.72
CA ALA A 13 -8.62 -26.35 -35.35
C ALA A 13 -8.50 -25.58 -34.03
N ALA A 14 -8.43 -26.30 -32.92
CA ALA A 14 -7.96 -25.73 -31.67
C ALA A 14 -6.43 -25.62 -31.76
N THR A 15 -5.93 -24.43 -32.03
CA THR A 15 -4.50 -24.10 -31.90
C THR A 15 -4.13 -24.14 -30.42
N THR A 16 -3.49 -25.23 -30.00
CA THR A 16 -2.84 -25.33 -28.69
C THR A 16 -1.64 -24.39 -28.69
N VAL A 17 -1.80 -23.22 -28.06
CA VAL A 17 -0.65 -22.39 -27.66
C VAL A 17 0.08 -23.16 -26.55
N PRO A 18 1.39 -23.42 -26.67
CA PRO A 18 2.13 -23.94 -25.54
C PRO A 18 2.18 -22.82 -24.49
N VAL A 19 1.49 -23.02 -23.38
CA VAL A 19 1.71 -22.25 -22.15
C VAL A 19 3.08 -22.67 -21.64
N ALA A 20 4.12 -22.00 -22.14
CA ALA A 20 5.40 -21.97 -21.46
C ALA A 20 5.10 -21.37 -20.08
N ALA A 21 5.18 -22.21 -19.06
CA ALA A 21 5.17 -21.79 -17.68
C ALA A 21 6.35 -20.84 -17.49
N LEU A 22 6.09 -19.54 -17.60
CA LEU A 22 6.90 -18.52 -16.95
C LEU A 22 6.70 -18.75 -15.46
N ALA A 23 7.50 -19.65 -14.89
CA ALA A 23 7.89 -19.57 -13.50
C ALA A 23 8.74 -18.30 -13.37
N THR A 24 8.09 -17.14 -13.41
CA THR A 24 8.65 -15.97 -12.75
C THR A 24 8.83 -16.40 -11.32
N THR A 25 10.07 -16.47 -10.86
CA THR A 25 10.39 -16.39 -9.43
C THR A 25 9.75 -15.08 -8.96
N ALA A 26 8.49 -15.14 -8.55
CA ALA A 26 7.94 -14.07 -7.74
C ALA A 26 8.92 -13.94 -6.56
N PRO A 27 9.36 -12.72 -6.22
CA PRO A 27 10.05 -12.55 -4.94
C PRO A 27 9.16 -13.22 -3.89
N VAL A 28 9.78 -13.93 -2.95
CA VAL A 28 9.06 -14.41 -1.77
C VAL A 28 8.50 -13.16 -1.12
N ALA A 29 7.24 -12.84 -1.44
CA ALA A 29 6.51 -11.79 -0.78
C ALA A 29 6.33 -12.30 0.64
N GLY A 30 6.74 -11.50 1.62
CA GLY A 30 6.48 -11.82 3.01
C GLY A 30 4.97 -11.95 3.25
N GLU A 31 4.62 -12.45 4.43
CA GLU A 31 3.23 -12.36 4.85
C GLU A 31 2.91 -10.89 5.15
N ILE A 32 1.81 -10.38 4.60
CA ILE A 32 1.38 -9.01 4.88
C ILE A 32 0.32 -9.05 5.98
N ILE A 33 0.53 -8.27 7.04
CA ILE A 33 -0.49 -8.00 8.06
C ILE A 33 -1.26 -6.77 7.62
N PHE A 34 -2.59 -6.88 7.52
CA PHE A 34 -3.49 -5.79 7.16
C PHE A 34 -4.50 -5.53 8.30
N GLU A 35 -4.75 -4.25 8.58
CA GLU A 35 -5.76 -3.81 9.54
C GLU A 35 -6.64 -2.71 8.91
N ASP A 36 -7.95 -2.90 9.05
CA ASP A 36 -8.99 -1.95 8.66
C ASP A 36 -9.30 -1.02 9.83
N VAL A 37 -9.37 0.28 9.57
CA VAL A 37 -9.42 1.32 10.62
C VAL A 37 -10.62 2.25 10.46
N ASP A 38 -10.94 2.65 9.22
CA ASP A 38 -11.97 3.64 8.88
C ASP A 38 -11.95 4.89 9.79
N LEU A 39 -10.93 5.73 9.61
CA LEU A 39 -10.72 6.94 10.41
C LEU A 39 -10.81 8.19 9.55
N THR A 40 -11.56 9.19 10.00
CA THR A 40 -11.62 10.53 9.37
C THR A 40 -11.14 11.59 10.35
N VAL A 41 -10.35 12.56 9.86
CA VAL A 41 -9.86 13.71 10.63
C VAL A 41 -9.89 14.99 9.81
N GLY A 42 -10.19 16.12 10.45
CA GLY A 42 -10.21 17.43 9.82
C GLY A 42 -11.61 17.93 9.56
N GLY A 43 -11.79 18.69 8.47
CA GLY A 43 -13.04 19.39 8.20
C GLY A 43 -12.92 20.91 8.28
N PHE A 44 -14.07 21.58 8.26
CA PHE A 44 -14.19 23.02 8.48
C PHE A 44 -14.16 23.35 9.97
N VAL A 45 -12.98 23.64 10.50
CA VAL A 45 -12.72 23.80 11.94
C VAL A 45 -12.01 25.11 12.28
N VAL A 46 -12.06 25.48 13.56
CA VAL A 46 -11.34 26.66 14.11
C VAL A 46 -9.82 26.50 14.02
N SER A 47 -9.35 25.25 14.12
CA SER A 47 -7.96 24.84 14.06
C SER A 47 -7.89 23.38 13.58
N PRO A 48 -6.86 22.98 12.83
CA PRO A 48 -6.70 21.60 12.37
C PRO A 48 -6.81 20.59 13.51
N GLU A 49 -7.49 19.48 13.25
CA GLU A 49 -7.70 18.40 14.20
C GLU A 49 -6.55 17.40 14.14
N THR A 50 -6.34 16.69 15.25
CA THR A 50 -5.37 15.59 15.32
C THR A 50 -6.02 14.30 15.74
N THR A 51 -5.58 13.20 15.15
CA THR A 51 -5.92 11.85 15.58
C THR A 51 -4.66 10.98 15.59
N SER A 52 -4.72 9.84 16.26
CA SER A 52 -3.62 8.88 16.29
C SER A 52 -4.09 7.51 15.83
N LEU A 53 -3.29 6.89 14.95
CA LEU A 53 -3.43 5.52 14.49
C LEU A 53 -2.34 4.68 15.14
N ASN A 54 -2.73 3.59 15.81
CA ASN A 54 -1.77 2.59 16.29
C ASN A 54 -1.38 1.67 15.14
N ILE A 55 -0.09 1.34 15.05
CA ILE A 55 0.45 0.43 14.04
C ILE A 55 0.89 -0.83 14.78
N GLY A 56 -0.02 -1.80 14.88
CA GLY A 56 0.18 -3.05 15.59
C GLY A 56 0.76 -2.85 17.00
N GLY A 57 1.82 -3.60 17.30
CA GLY A 57 2.59 -3.45 18.54
C GLY A 57 3.76 -2.46 18.47
N TYR A 58 3.90 -1.71 17.38
CA TYR A 58 5.12 -0.95 17.05
C TYR A 58 5.07 0.52 17.45
N GLY A 59 3.89 1.08 17.69
CA GLY A 59 3.72 2.46 18.12
C GLY A 59 2.52 3.13 17.49
N SER A 60 2.52 4.47 17.49
CA SER A 60 1.45 5.25 16.89
C SER A 60 1.95 6.37 15.99
N VAL A 61 1.16 6.62 14.97
CA VAL A 61 1.28 7.73 14.04
C VAL A 61 0.20 8.75 14.39
N ARG A 62 0.58 10.02 14.52
CA ARG A 62 -0.35 11.13 14.59
C ARG A 62 -0.60 11.68 13.19
N PHE A 63 -1.87 11.87 12.88
CA PHE A 63 -2.34 12.64 11.73
C PHE A 63 -2.86 13.99 12.21
N LEU A 64 -2.62 15.02 11.40
CA LEU A 64 -3.17 16.36 11.55
C LEU A 64 -3.87 16.70 10.24
N ALA A 65 -5.10 17.21 10.28
CA ALA A 65 -5.81 17.64 9.08
C ALA A 65 -6.83 18.75 9.37
N GLY A 66 -7.12 19.58 8.37
CA GLY A 66 -8.19 20.57 8.43
C GLY A 66 -7.76 21.94 7.92
N ASN A 67 -8.59 22.93 8.20
CA ASN A 67 -8.32 24.33 7.92
C ASN A 67 -8.29 25.18 9.20
N ASN A 68 -8.08 26.49 9.04
CA ASN A 68 -8.42 27.46 10.06
C ASN A 68 -9.50 28.43 9.55
N LEU A 69 -10.40 28.89 10.42
CA LEU A 69 -11.47 29.84 10.05
C LEU A 69 -10.95 31.22 9.59
N VAL A 70 -9.65 31.49 9.72
CA VAL A 70 -9.03 32.80 9.44
C VAL A 70 -8.62 32.94 7.96
N GLY A 71 -8.70 31.89 7.15
CA GLY A 71 -8.42 31.99 5.72
C GLY A 71 -8.42 30.65 4.99
N PRO A 72 -8.11 30.63 3.68
CA PRO A 72 -8.10 29.41 2.87
C PRO A 72 -6.91 28.50 3.19
N THR A 73 -6.24 28.68 4.33
CA THR A 73 -5.15 27.82 4.78
C THR A 73 -5.72 26.49 5.22
N TYR A 74 -5.40 25.44 4.46
CA TYR A 74 -5.59 24.07 4.87
C TYR A 74 -4.24 23.37 4.94
N LEU A 75 -4.18 22.32 5.74
CA LEU A 75 -3.06 21.41 5.74
C LEU A 75 -3.48 20.02 6.20
N TRP A 76 -2.69 19.04 5.79
CA TRP A 76 -2.59 17.79 6.51
C TRP A 76 -1.16 17.26 6.50
N GLY A 77 -0.83 16.49 7.53
CA GLY A 77 0.45 15.84 7.67
C GLY A 77 0.39 14.64 8.61
N ALA A 78 1.49 13.89 8.62
CA ALA A 78 1.67 12.74 9.48
C ALA A 78 2.98 12.89 10.25
N SER A 79 3.01 12.38 11.48
CA SER A 79 4.19 12.37 12.33
C SER A 79 4.14 11.18 13.27
N GLN A 80 5.29 10.58 13.57
CA GLN A 80 5.41 9.64 14.67
C GLN A 80 5.08 10.34 15.99
N THR A 81 4.30 9.70 16.86
CA THR A 81 3.89 10.32 18.13
C THR A 81 5.04 10.38 19.15
N ASP A 82 5.98 9.44 19.10
CA ASP A 82 7.17 9.40 19.95
C ASP A 82 8.42 9.12 19.13
N SER A 83 9.19 10.16 18.83
CA SER A 83 10.43 10.07 18.05
C SER A 83 11.58 9.36 18.77
N LYS A 84 11.36 8.88 20.02
CA LYS A 84 12.32 8.09 20.79
C LYS A 84 11.84 6.66 21.04
N ALA A 85 10.67 6.30 20.52
CA ALA A 85 10.19 4.93 20.62
C ALA A 85 11.12 4.00 19.84
N ASP A 86 11.47 2.87 20.47
CA ASP A 86 12.08 1.72 19.84
C ASP A 86 10.97 0.65 19.72
N PRO A 87 10.51 0.31 18.52
CA PRO A 87 11.05 0.71 17.21
C PRO A 87 10.58 2.07 16.70
N THR A 88 11.38 2.71 15.84
CA THR A 88 11.03 3.99 15.21
C THR A 88 10.14 3.78 13.99
N ILE A 89 9.10 4.60 13.83
CA ILE A 89 8.25 4.63 12.64
C ILE A 89 8.57 5.88 11.83
N GLU A 90 9.06 5.69 10.61
CA GLU A 90 9.38 6.80 9.70
C GLU A 90 8.57 6.71 8.41
N PHE A 91 8.21 7.86 7.86
CA PHE A 91 7.52 7.97 6.58
C PHE A 91 8.49 8.14 5.44
N PHE A 92 8.18 7.54 4.30
CA PHE A 92 8.86 7.86 3.06
C PHE A 92 8.47 9.26 2.59
N VAL A 93 9.48 10.06 2.27
CA VAL A 93 9.32 11.45 1.87
C VAL A 93 9.94 11.69 0.50
N GLN A 94 9.47 12.71 -0.20
CA GLN A 94 10.04 13.13 -1.48
C GLN A 94 10.39 14.62 -1.40
N GLY A 95 11.66 14.88 -1.08
CA GLY A 95 12.21 16.21 -0.99
C GLY A 95 11.84 16.96 0.29
N VAL A 96 12.36 18.18 0.37
CA VAL A 96 12.10 19.12 1.46
C VAL A 96 11.43 20.33 0.86
N GLY A 97 10.12 20.45 1.08
CA GLY A 97 9.34 21.61 0.73
C GLY A 97 9.65 22.79 1.65
N LYS A 98 9.00 23.92 1.39
CA LYS A 98 9.13 25.14 2.19
C LYS A 98 8.85 24.94 3.69
N TYR A 99 8.08 23.91 4.02
CA TYR A 99 7.58 23.65 5.36
C TYR A 99 8.15 22.34 5.97
N GLY A 100 9.18 21.76 5.37
CA GLY A 100 9.79 20.52 5.82
C GLY A 100 9.65 19.38 4.82
N ALA A 101 9.83 18.14 5.29
CA ALA A 101 9.73 16.96 4.43
C ALA A 101 8.31 16.80 3.87
N GLU A 102 8.19 16.45 2.60
CA GLU A 102 6.90 16.18 1.96
C GLU A 102 6.65 14.69 1.92
N LEU A 103 5.50 14.24 2.42
CA LEU A 103 5.12 12.83 2.35
C LEU A 103 5.04 12.40 0.89
N ARG A 104 5.69 11.28 0.58
CA ARG A 104 5.60 10.69 -0.75
C ARG A 104 4.24 10.01 -0.93
N ARG A 105 3.60 10.28 -2.06
CA ARG A 105 2.40 9.58 -2.51
C ARG A 105 2.83 8.39 -3.36
N PHE A 106 2.48 7.19 -2.91
CA PHE A 106 2.66 5.97 -3.69
C PHE A 106 1.35 5.62 -4.40
N ASP A 107 1.49 5.12 -5.63
CA ASP A 107 0.38 4.52 -6.38
C ASP A 107 0.17 3.06 -5.98
N ALA A 108 -1.03 2.52 -6.24
CA ALA A 108 -1.31 1.11 -5.99
C ALA A 108 -0.33 0.21 -6.78
N GLY A 109 0.25 -0.79 -6.11
CA GLY A 109 1.24 -1.71 -6.67
C GLY A 109 2.67 -1.17 -6.72
N GLU A 110 2.89 0.10 -6.38
CA GLU A 110 4.24 0.66 -6.30
C GLU A 110 5.03 0.03 -5.13
N LEU A 111 6.30 -0.29 -5.38
CA LEU A 111 7.16 -0.93 -4.39
C LEU A 111 7.70 0.10 -3.38
N ILE A 112 7.50 -0.20 -2.10
CA ILE A 112 8.03 0.53 -0.95
C ILE A 112 9.12 -0.32 -0.30
N ASN A 113 10.38 0.08 -0.44
CA ASN A 113 11.53 -0.72 0.01
C ASN A 113 12.78 0.09 0.37
N PHE A 114 12.98 1.27 -0.19
CA PHE A 114 14.09 2.16 0.16
C PHE A 114 13.77 3.61 -0.27
N GLY A 115 14.45 4.57 0.36
CA GLY A 115 14.28 5.99 0.05
C GLY A 115 14.55 6.87 1.26
N ASP A 116 14.44 8.18 1.03
CA ASP A 116 14.51 9.17 2.09
C ASP A 116 13.32 9.02 3.04
N ARG A 117 13.59 9.12 4.34
CA ARG A 117 12.63 8.90 5.40
C ARG A 117 12.69 10.00 6.44
N SER A 118 11.56 10.22 7.10
CA SER A 118 11.43 11.20 8.16
C SER A 118 10.35 10.78 9.14
N GLY A 119 10.57 11.00 10.43
CA GLY A 119 9.56 10.82 11.47
C GLY A 119 8.34 11.75 11.32
N SER A 120 8.38 12.73 10.39
CA SER A 120 7.22 13.56 10.06
C SER A 120 7.26 14.09 8.63
N GLY A 121 6.09 14.42 8.09
CA GLY A 121 5.99 15.08 6.79
C GLY A 121 4.62 15.70 6.52
N LEU A 122 4.59 16.59 5.54
CA LEU A 122 3.37 17.21 5.04
C LEU A 122 2.85 16.48 3.82
N GLY A 123 1.56 16.12 3.84
CA GLY A 123 0.91 15.52 2.69
C GLY A 123 0.31 16.57 1.76
N ALA A 124 -0.32 17.59 2.34
CA ALA A 124 -0.79 18.75 1.60
C ALA A 124 -0.77 20.02 2.46
N SER A 125 -0.56 21.16 1.84
CA SER A 125 -0.92 22.45 2.42
C SER A 125 -1.23 23.48 1.33
N PHE A 126 -2.02 24.48 1.68
CA PHE A 126 -2.19 25.67 0.86
C PHE A 126 -2.06 26.92 1.69
N ASN A 127 -1.39 27.92 1.12
CA ASN A 127 -1.36 29.27 1.67
C ASN A 127 -1.58 30.27 0.53
N ILE A 128 -2.40 31.32 0.74
CA ILE A 128 -2.65 32.35 -0.30
C ILE A 128 -1.36 32.92 -0.89
N LYS A 129 -0.32 33.09 -0.07
CA LYS A 129 0.98 33.63 -0.48
C LYS A 129 1.97 32.56 -0.95
N GLY A 130 1.72 31.30 -0.62
CA GLY A 130 2.66 30.18 -0.81
C GLY A 130 2.21 29.12 -1.82
N GLY A 131 0.97 29.21 -2.31
CA GLY A 131 0.39 28.22 -3.21
C GLY A 131 0.18 26.85 -2.53
N PHE A 132 0.00 25.85 -3.38
CA PHE A 132 -0.17 24.44 -3.03
C PHE A 132 1.19 23.79 -2.79
N ASN A 133 1.33 22.99 -1.73
CA ASN A 133 2.54 22.24 -1.42
C ASN A 133 2.18 20.80 -0.99
N GLY A 134 3.09 19.85 -1.23
CA GLY A 134 2.89 18.42 -0.94
C GLY A 134 2.22 17.64 -2.07
N GLN A 135 2.40 16.31 -2.03
CA GLN A 135 1.99 15.42 -3.12
C GLN A 135 0.49 15.14 -3.18
N PHE A 136 -0.23 15.52 -2.13
CA PHE A 136 -1.68 15.41 -2.05
C PHE A 136 -2.33 16.79 -2.16
N ALA A 137 -1.62 17.85 -2.58
CA ALA A 137 -2.17 19.21 -2.57
C ALA A 137 -3.47 19.38 -3.38
N PHE A 138 -3.68 18.53 -4.40
CA PHE A 138 -4.89 18.54 -5.22
C PHE A 138 -5.92 17.47 -4.83
N GLY A 139 -5.73 16.81 -3.68
CA GLY A 139 -6.64 15.77 -3.19
C GLY A 139 -6.43 14.39 -3.79
N GLY A 140 -7.38 13.51 -3.44
CA GLY A 140 -7.51 12.15 -3.93
C GLY A 140 -6.85 11.10 -3.06
N SER A 141 -7.04 9.84 -3.49
CA SER A 141 -6.54 8.65 -2.81
C SER A 141 -5.09 8.33 -3.16
N GLY A 142 -4.37 7.76 -2.22
CA GLY A 142 -3.03 7.23 -2.43
C GLY A 142 -2.53 6.52 -1.19
N TYR A 143 -1.27 6.11 -1.24
CA TYR A 143 -0.64 5.41 -0.12
C TYR A 143 0.52 6.21 0.45
N LEU A 144 0.62 6.21 1.77
CA LEU A 144 1.80 6.64 2.50
C LEU A 144 2.66 5.42 2.78
N GLY A 145 3.89 5.41 2.30
CA GLY A 145 4.86 4.42 2.74
C GLY A 145 5.39 4.75 4.13
N PHE A 146 5.58 3.73 4.96
CA PHE A 146 6.33 3.85 6.20
C PHE A 146 7.33 2.69 6.36
N SER A 147 8.31 2.90 7.24
CA SER A 147 9.19 1.84 7.72
C SER A 147 9.24 1.80 9.24
N ILE A 148 9.36 0.60 9.79
CA ILE A 148 9.60 0.35 11.21
C ILE A 148 11.03 -0.18 11.34
N GLU A 149 11.87 0.52 12.09
CA GLU A 149 13.25 0.09 12.35
C GLU A 149 13.28 -1.07 13.35
N GLU A 150 13.87 -2.21 12.99
CA GLU A 150 13.99 -3.36 13.89
C GLU A 150 15.43 -3.88 13.85
N GLY A 151 16.25 -3.41 14.80
CA GLY A 151 17.68 -3.71 14.84
C GLY A 151 18.45 -3.01 13.72
N ASN A 152 18.95 -3.77 12.75
CA ASN A 152 19.74 -3.24 11.62
C ASN A 152 18.95 -3.26 10.29
N ASP A 153 17.68 -3.63 10.33
CA ASP A 153 16.84 -3.79 9.17
C ASP A 153 15.49 -3.10 9.38
N TYR A 154 14.70 -3.03 8.31
CA TYR A 154 13.42 -2.33 8.32
C TYR A 154 12.30 -3.25 7.88
N ARG A 155 11.16 -3.05 8.52
CA ARG A 155 9.88 -3.56 8.08
C ARG A 155 9.18 -2.48 7.28
N TYR A 156 8.70 -2.79 6.08
CA TYR A 156 8.02 -1.81 5.23
C TYR A 156 6.52 -1.99 5.27
N GLY A 157 5.80 -0.87 5.22
CA GLY A 157 4.35 -0.84 5.24
C GLY A 157 3.77 0.33 4.46
N TRP A 158 2.46 0.34 4.33
CA TRP A 158 1.69 1.40 3.71
C TRP A 158 0.44 1.74 4.52
N ILE A 159 -0.01 2.99 4.41
CA ILE A 159 -1.29 3.47 4.95
C ILE A 159 -2.12 4.00 3.78
N SER A 160 -3.35 3.51 3.61
CA SER A 160 -4.29 4.02 2.61
C SER A 160 -4.88 5.33 3.10
N VAL A 161 -4.77 6.38 2.29
CA VAL A 161 -5.30 7.69 2.62
C VAL A 161 -6.09 8.27 1.46
N ASN A 162 -7.10 9.06 1.79
CA ASN A 162 -7.83 9.89 0.84
C ASN A 162 -7.95 11.31 1.38
N TRP A 163 -7.34 12.26 0.67
CA TRP A 163 -7.44 13.67 1.03
C TRP A 163 -8.56 14.34 0.23
N ASN A 164 -9.59 14.80 0.94
CA ASN A 164 -10.63 15.62 0.37
C ASN A 164 -10.28 17.11 0.54
N ASN A 165 -9.71 17.71 -0.49
CA ASN A 165 -9.30 19.11 -0.47
C ASN A 165 -10.46 20.12 -0.56
N PHE A 166 -11.71 19.67 -0.75
CA PHE A 166 -12.89 20.54 -0.69
C PHE A 166 -13.44 20.65 0.72
N PHE A 167 -13.44 19.54 1.45
CA PHE A 167 -13.92 19.49 2.84
C PHE A 167 -12.79 19.61 3.87
N PHE A 168 -11.53 19.53 3.43
CA PHE A 168 -10.33 19.51 4.26
C PHE A 168 -10.31 18.32 5.23
N GLU A 169 -10.79 17.17 4.75
CA GLU A 169 -10.91 15.93 5.50
C GLU A 169 -9.92 14.90 4.96
N LEU A 170 -9.16 14.29 5.87
CA LEU A 170 -8.31 13.14 5.58
C LEU A 170 -9.04 11.89 6.06
N THR A 171 -9.29 10.96 5.15
CA THR A 171 -9.76 9.61 5.47
C THR A 171 -8.59 8.63 5.41
N ILE A 172 -8.54 7.71 6.36
CA ILE A 172 -7.59 6.61 6.44
C ILE A 172 -8.40 5.33 6.45
N ASP A 173 -8.31 4.55 5.38
CA ASP A 173 -9.10 3.33 5.27
C ASP A 173 -8.48 2.21 6.13
N GLY A 174 -7.15 2.09 6.07
CA GLY A 174 -6.43 1.05 6.80
C GLY A 174 -4.94 1.09 6.49
N TYR A 175 -4.21 0.13 7.03
CA TYR A 175 -2.78 0.01 6.83
C TYR A 175 -2.34 -1.44 6.70
N ALA A 176 -1.17 -1.65 6.10
CA ALA A 176 -0.54 -2.96 6.08
C ALA A 176 0.97 -2.88 6.20
N TYR A 177 1.60 -3.98 6.60
CA TYR A 177 3.06 -4.12 6.64
C TYR A 177 3.51 -5.56 6.44
N GLU A 178 4.73 -5.73 5.94
CA GLU A 178 5.35 -7.05 5.72
C GLU A 178 5.82 -7.69 7.02
N THR A 179 5.79 -9.02 7.13
CA THR A 179 6.30 -9.76 8.29
C THR A 179 7.80 -10.07 8.18
N GLU A 180 8.38 -9.98 6.99
CA GLU A 180 9.81 -10.21 6.78
C GLU A 180 10.58 -8.89 6.75
N LEU A 181 11.67 -8.81 7.52
CA LEU A 181 12.54 -7.64 7.52
C LEU A 181 13.33 -7.55 6.20
N GLY A 182 13.56 -6.34 5.73
CA GLY A 182 14.31 -6.05 4.50
C GLY A 182 13.54 -6.33 3.21
N VAL A 183 12.34 -6.91 3.30
CA VAL A 183 11.48 -7.23 2.15
C VAL A 183 10.53 -6.07 1.88
N GLY A 184 10.62 -5.50 0.68
CA GLY A 184 9.76 -4.40 0.24
C GLY A 184 8.30 -4.83 0.09
N VAL A 185 7.39 -3.89 0.36
CA VAL A 185 5.94 -4.09 0.25
C VAL A 185 5.38 -3.36 -0.97
N GLN A 186 4.42 -3.96 -1.67
CA GLN A 186 3.67 -3.25 -2.70
C GLN A 186 2.50 -2.50 -2.08
N ALA A 187 2.38 -1.20 -2.37
CA ALA A 187 1.31 -0.35 -1.86
C ALA A 187 -0.08 -0.88 -2.25
N GLY A 188 -0.98 -0.98 -1.27
CA GLY A 188 -2.36 -1.46 -1.48
C GLY A 188 -2.51 -2.95 -1.72
N VAL A 189 -1.45 -3.75 -1.63
CA VAL A 189 -1.56 -5.21 -1.69
C VAL A 189 -2.03 -5.73 -0.33
N ILE A 190 -3.18 -6.40 -0.34
CA ILE A 190 -3.75 -7.11 0.81
C ILE A 190 -3.73 -8.61 0.46
N PRO A 191 -3.32 -9.51 1.36
CA PRO A 191 -3.39 -10.94 1.10
C PRO A 191 -4.82 -11.35 0.72
N ALA A 192 -4.97 -11.99 -0.44
CA ALA A 192 -6.26 -12.56 -0.80
C ALA A 192 -6.65 -13.61 0.25
N PRO A 193 -7.89 -13.58 0.80
CA PRO A 193 -8.40 -14.65 1.65
C PRO A 193 -8.32 -15.98 0.89
N GLY A 194 -7.33 -16.82 1.22
CA GLY A 194 -7.12 -18.12 0.58
C GLY A 194 -5.80 -18.32 -0.17
N ALA A 195 -4.90 -17.34 -0.25
CA ALA A 195 -3.55 -17.55 -0.81
C ALA A 195 -2.79 -18.66 -0.06
N LEU A 196 -2.97 -18.77 1.27
CA LEU A 196 -2.44 -19.86 2.08
C LEU A 196 -3.01 -21.25 1.72
N GLY A 197 -4.26 -21.31 1.23
CA GLY A 197 -4.93 -22.57 0.88
C GLY A 197 -4.52 -23.14 -0.48
N LEU A 198 -4.18 -22.29 -1.45
CA LEU A 198 -3.80 -22.72 -2.81
C LEU A 198 -2.39 -23.32 -2.87
N PHE A 199 -1.44 -22.82 -2.07
CA PHE A 199 -0.11 -23.46 -1.96
C PHE A 199 -0.18 -24.86 -1.35
N GLY A 200 -1.11 -25.10 -0.42
CA GLY A 200 -1.38 -26.44 0.14
C GLY A 200 -1.95 -27.43 -0.89
N LEU A 201 -2.78 -26.98 -1.83
CA LEU A 201 -3.35 -27.82 -2.88
C LEU A 201 -2.31 -28.25 -3.93
N ALA A 202 -1.36 -27.38 -4.28
CA ALA A 202 -0.29 -27.72 -5.22
C ALA A 202 0.68 -28.77 -4.64
N ALA A 203 0.99 -28.68 -3.34
CA ALA A 203 1.80 -29.69 -2.64
C ALA A 203 1.04 -31.02 -2.42
N GLY A 204 -0.28 -30.98 -2.24
CA GLY A 204 -1.11 -32.17 -2.04
C GLY A 204 -1.37 -32.99 -3.31
N ALA A 205 -1.46 -32.35 -4.48
CA ALA A 205 -1.78 -33.03 -5.73
C ALA A 205 -0.61 -33.84 -6.34
N ALA A 206 0.64 -33.52 -5.98
CA ALA A 206 1.83 -34.26 -6.43
C ALA A 206 2.07 -35.59 -5.69
N GLY A 207 1.34 -35.86 -4.59
CA GLY A 207 1.54 -37.03 -3.73
C GLY A 207 0.71 -38.27 -4.08
N ILE A 208 -0.31 -38.19 -4.94
CA ILE A 208 -1.24 -39.30 -5.19
C ILE A 208 -1.02 -39.90 -6.59
N ARG A 209 0.13 -40.54 -6.78
CA ARG A 209 0.28 -41.57 -7.83
C ARG A 209 1.33 -42.61 -7.49
N ARG A 210 1.22 -43.22 -6.31
CA ARG A 210 1.92 -44.49 -6.04
C ARG A 210 1.03 -45.45 -5.27
N LYS A 211 0.30 -46.30 -6.02
CA LYS A 211 0.18 -47.75 -5.79
C LYS A 211 -0.83 -48.38 -6.75
N ARG A 212 -0.33 -49.20 -7.68
CA ARG A 212 -0.68 -50.62 -7.82
C ARG A 212 0.13 -51.23 -8.98
N LYS A 213 1.14 -52.03 -8.62
CA LYS A 213 1.53 -53.21 -9.40
C LYS A 213 0.96 -54.40 -8.63
N ALA A 214 0.06 -55.13 -9.28
CA ALA A 214 -0.29 -56.53 -9.08
C ALA A 214 -0.90 -56.98 -10.41
#